data_AF-X0SY09-F1
#
_entry.id   AF-X0SY09-F1
#
_cell.length_a   1.000
_cell.length_b   1.000
_cell.length_c   1.000
_cell.angle_alpha   90.00
_cell.angle_beta   90.00
_cell.angle_gamma   90.00
#
_symmetry.space_group_name_H-M   'P 1'
#
loop_
_entity.id
_entity.type
_entity.pdbx_description
1 polymer ?
#
loop_
_entity_poly.entity_id
_entity_poly.type
_entity_poly.pdbx_seq_one_letter_code
_entity_poly.pdbx_strand_id
1 'polypeptide(L)'
;MELVRYIHLNHVRAGIVKGLKELDKYPYCGHSFILGKQKNDWQDIEYVLGFFDENISTARPQYRLFVHKGIAQGRRPDLIGGGLIRSYGG
;
A
#
# COMPACT_ATOMS: atom_id res chain seq x y z
N MET A 1 2.59 -8.76 -3.02
CA MET A 1 1.61 -7.75 -2.51
C MET A 1 1.84 -7.29 -1.08
N GLU A 2 2.38 -8.15 -0.19
CA GLU A 2 2.60 -7.81 1.22
C GLU A 2 3.48 -6.58 1.45
N LEU A 3 4.52 -6.38 0.64
CA LEU A 3 5.38 -5.20 0.70
C LEU A 3 4.65 -3.89 0.32
N VAL A 4 3.84 -3.92 -0.75
CA VAL A 4 3.03 -2.76 -1.18
C VAL A 4 2.07 -2.35 -0.07
N ARG A 5 1.38 -3.33 0.53
CA ARG A 5 0.53 -3.11 1.70
C ARG A 5 1.30 -2.55 2.89
N TYR A 6 2.47 -3.10 3.17
CA TYR A 6 3.33 -2.67 4.28
C TYR A 6 3.72 -1.20 4.14
N ILE A 7 4.17 -0.78 2.96
CA ILE A 7 4.54 0.61 2.66
C ILE A 7 3.36 1.56 2.92
N HIS A 8 2.16 1.20 2.46
CA HIS A 8 0.99 2.05 2.67
C HIS A 8 0.61 2.17 4.15
N LEU A 9 0.64 1.06 4.88
CA LEU A 9 0.28 1.04 6.31
C LEU A 9 1.33 1.66 7.22
N ASN A 10 2.55 1.93 6.74
CA ASN A 10 3.57 2.60 7.55
C ASN A 10 3.11 3.97 8.07
N HIS A 11 2.29 4.70 7.30
CA HIS A 11 1.72 5.96 7.74
C HIS A 11 0.78 5.82 8.94
N VAL A 12 -0.02 4.74 8.97
CA VAL A 12 -0.90 4.42 10.10
C VAL A 12 -0.05 3.99 11.31
N ARG A 13 0.97 3.15 11.10
CA ARG A 13 1.86 2.66 12.17
C ARG A 13 2.74 3.74 12.78
N ALA A 14 3.17 4.71 11.96
CA ALA A 14 3.92 5.87 12.41
C ALA A 14 3.03 6.91 13.11
N GLY A 15 1.71 6.70 13.15
CA GLY A 15 0.75 7.63 13.77
C GLY A 15 0.52 8.92 12.98
N ILE A 16 0.99 8.99 11.73
CA ILE A 16 0.81 10.16 10.85
C ILE A 16 -0.66 10.32 10.45
N VAL A 17 -1.36 9.19 10.24
CA VAL A 17 -2.79 9.15 9.99
C VAL A 17 -3.47 8.21 10.98
N LYS A 18 -4.69 8.54 11.41
CA LYS A 18 -5.42 7.83 12.48
C LYS A 18 -6.02 6.50 12.06
N GLY A 19 -6.00 6.17 10.76
CA GLY A 19 -6.49 4.89 10.26
C GLY A 19 -6.83 4.91 8.78
N LEU A 20 -7.49 3.84 8.33
CA LEU A 20 -7.72 3.59 6.90
C LEU A 20 -8.50 4.71 6.20
N LYS A 21 -9.52 5.29 6.86
CA LYS A 21 -10.32 6.38 6.26
C LYS A 21 -9.50 7.63 5.92
N GLU A 22 -8.50 7.94 6.75
CA GLU A 22 -7.60 9.07 6.54
C GLU A 22 -6.52 8.70 5.51
N LEU A 23 -6.02 7.45 5.59
CA LEU A 23 -5.10 6.91 4.59
C LEU A 23 -5.70 6.92 3.18
N ASP A 24 -6.98 6.58 3.02
CA ASP A 24 -7.73 6.57 1.74
C ASP A 24 -7.59 7.91 0.98
N LYS A 25 -7.38 9.01 1.72
CA LYS A 25 -7.30 10.37 1.18
C LYS A 25 -5.91 10.99 1.29
N TYR A 26 -4.95 10.31 1.91
CA TYR A 26 -3.65 10.87 2.22
C TYR A 26 -2.79 11.05 0.96
N PRO A 27 -2.34 12.28 0.62
CA PRO A 27 -1.67 12.56 -0.65
C PRO A 27 -0.24 12.05 -0.74
N TYR A 28 0.43 11.87 0.39
CA TYR A 28 1.82 11.42 0.43
C TYR A 28 1.97 9.90 0.50
N CYS A 29 0.93 9.16 0.08
CA CYS A 29 0.94 7.70 0.02
C CYS A 29 0.26 7.20 -1.26
N GLY A 30 0.90 6.26 -1.95
CA GLY A 30 0.38 5.64 -3.18
C GLY A 30 -1.01 5.00 -3.05
N HIS A 31 -1.49 4.78 -1.82
CA HIS A 31 -2.79 4.19 -1.52
C HIS A 31 -3.97 5.01 -2.07
N SER A 32 -3.93 6.34 -1.92
CA SER A 32 -5.03 7.23 -2.36
C SER A 32 -5.14 7.27 -3.89
N PHE A 33 -4.03 7.14 -4.60
CA PHE A 33 -3.98 7.03 -6.06
C PHE A 33 -4.53 5.69 -6.56
N ILE A 34 -4.17 4.57 -5.91
CA ILE A 34 -4.71 3.24 -6.26
C ILE A 34 -6.25 3.22 -6.09
N LEU A 35 -6.77 3.85 -5.04
CA LEU A 35 -8.21 4.01 -4.83
C LEU A 35 -8.88 5.03 -5.78
N GLY A 36 -8.11 5.71 -6.63
CA GLY A 36 -8.61 6.73 -7.54
C GLY A 36 -9.14 7.98 -6.84
N LYS A 37 -8.76 8.22 -5.58
CA LYS A 37 -9.09 9.43 -4.83
C LYS A 37 -8.18 10.60 -5.22
N GLN A 38 -7.02 10.28 -5.77
CA GLN A 38 -6.08 11.21 -6.36
C GLN A 38 -5.59 10.64 -7.70
N LYS A 39 -4.95 11.48 -8.52
CA LYS A 39 -4.40 11.11 -9.82
C LYS A 39 -2.96 11.58 -9.91
N ASN A 40 -2.11 10.74 -10.49
CA ASN A 40 -0.77 11.09 -10.92
C ASN A 40 -0.45 10.31 -12.21
N ASP A 41 0.63 10.69 -12.87
CA ASP A 41 1.11 10.13 -14.14
C ASP A 41 2.24 9.10 -13.96
N TRP A 42 2.86 9.06 -12.78
CA TRP A 42 4.04 8.24 -12.50
C TRP A 42 3.74 6.90 -11.82
N GLN A 43 2.54 6.69 -11.28
CA GLN A 43 2.17 5.45 -10.59
C GLN A 43 1.32 4.54 -11.48
N ASP A 44 1.85 3.34 -11.78
CA ASP A 44 1.10 2.30 -12.45
C ASP A 44 0.09 1.64 -11.48
N ILE A 45 -1.13 2.19 -11.46
CA ILE A 45 -2.22 1.67 -10.63
C ILE A 45 -2.85 0.41 -11.22
N GLU A 46 -2.77 0.22 -12.54
CA GLU A 46 -3.40 -0.90 -13.26
C GLU A 46 -2.64 -2.19 -12.97
N TYR A 47 -1.30 -2.14 -12.96
CA TYR A 47 -0.46 -3.24 -12.53
C TYR A 47 -0.82 -3.74 -11.12
N VAL A 48 -1.00 -2.82 -10.17
CA VAL A 48 -1.34 -3.18 -8.78
C VAL A 48 -2.76 -3.74 -8.67
N LEU A 49 -3.73 -3.12 -9.37
CA LEU A 49 -5.13 -3.54 -9.33
C LEU A 49 -5.36 -4.88 -10.04
N GLY A 50 -4.57 -5.20 -11.06
CA GLY A 50 -4.63 -6.47 -11.80
C GLY A 50 -4.35 -7.71 -10.93
N PHE A 51 -3.70 -7.56 -9.78
CA PHE A 51 -3.56 -8.66 -8.80
C PHE A 51 -4.86 -9.00 -8.05
N PHE A 52 -5.89 -8.15 -8.14
CA PHE A 52 -7.17 -8.31 -7.46
C PHE A 52 -8.28 -8.65 -8.45
N ASP A 53 -8.39 -7.88 -9.53
CA ASP A 53 -9.40 -8.10 -10.57
C ASP A 53 -9.01 -7.32 -11.84
N GLU A 54 -9.42 -7.80 -13.01
CA GLU A 54 -9.26 -7.07 -14.27
C GLU A 54 -10.21 -5.86 -14.34
N ASN A 55 -11.35 -5.93 -13.65
CA ASN A 55 -12.29 -4.84 -13.53
C ASN A 55 -11.92 -3.91 -12.36
N ILE A 56 -11.54 -2.66 -12.68
CA ILE A 56 -11.14 -1.63 -11.69
C ILE A 56 -12.20 -1.41 -10.60
N SER A 57 -13.49 -1.48 -10.94
CA SER A 57 -14.59 -1.28 -9.98
C SER A 57 -14.65 -2.38 -8.92
N THR A 58 -14.21 -3.59 -9.27
CA THR A 58 -14.08 -4.75 -8.36
C THR A 58 -12.72 -4.78 -7.67
N ALA A 59 -11.64 -4.48 -8.40
CA ALA A 59 -10.27 -4.52 -7.89
C ALA A 59 -10.06 -3.56 -6.71
N ARG A 60 -10.60 -2.34 -6.77
CA ARG A 60 -10.42 -1.33 -5.71
C ARG A 60 -10.99 -1.74 -4.35
N PRO A 61 -12.26 -2.19 -4.24
CA PRO A 61 -12.79 -2.75 -2.99
C PRO A 61 -11.94 -3.90 -2.44
N GLN A 62 -11.50 -4.83 -3.30
CA GLN A 62 -10.70 -5.98 -2.88
C GLN A 62 -9.30 -5.56 -2.39
N TYR A 63 -8.61 -4.67 -3.11
CA TYR A 63 -7.35 -4.06 -2.69
C TYR A 63 -7.51 -3.37 -1.33
N ARG A 64 -8.56 -2.56 -1.16
CA ARG A 64 -8.80 -1.84 0.09
C ARG A 64 -9.01 -2.80 1.25
N LEU A 65 -9.76 -3.89 1.05
CA LEU A 65 -9.95 -4.93 2.05
C LEU A 65 -8.62 -5.64 2.38
N PHE A 66 -7.81 -5.93 1.38
CA PHE A 66 -6.47 -6.51 1.57
C PHE A 66 -5.57 -5.60 2.42
N VAL A 67 -5.57 -4.29 2.16
CA VAL A 67 -4.85 -3.29 2.97
C VAL A 67 -5.41 -3.23 4.39
N HIS A 68 -6.74 -3.18 4.53
CA HIS A 68 -7.39 -3.15 5.84
C HIS A 68 -6.99 -4.33 6.74
N LYS A 69 -6.97 -5.55 6.20
CA LYS A 69 -6.53 -6.75 6.92
C LYS A 69 -5.09 -6.65 7.43
N GLY A 70 -4.24 -5.85 6.79
CA GLY A 70 -2.86 -5.62 7.22
C GLY A 70 -2.73 -4.75 8.48
N ILE A 71 -3.76 -3.97 8.84
CA ILE A 71 -3.74 -3.13 10.05
C ILE A 71 -3.60 -4.01 11.31
N ALA A 72 -4.35 -5.11 11.34
CA ALA A 72 -4.32 -6.06 12.45
C ALA A 72 -2.95 -6.77 12.60
N GLN A 73 -2.12 -6.78 11.55
CA GLN A 73 -0.82 -7.46 11.56
C GLN A 73 0.30 -6.65 12.22
N GLY A 74 0.03 -5.42 12.67
CA GLY A 74 0.98 -4.62 13.45
C GLY A 74 2.31 -4.38 12.72
N ARG A 75 3.41 -4.26 13.49
CA ARG A 75 4.78 -4.17 12.96
C ARG A 75 5.25 -5.56 12.51
N ARG A 76 5.81 -5.64 11.30
CA ARG A 76 6.34 -6.88 10.69
C ARG A 76 7.86 -6.79 10.61
N PRO A 77 8.61 -7.31 11.61
CA PRO A 77 10.07 -7.19 11.67
C PRO A 77 10.77 -7.82 10.46
N ASP A 78 10.15 -8.82 9.84
CA ASP A 78 10.57 -9.49 8.61
C ASP A 78 10.51 -8.59 7.35
N LEU A 79 9.81 -7.46 7.42
CA LEU A 79 9.70 -6.47 6.33
C LEU A 79 10.39 -5.14 6.66
N ILE A 80 11.16 -5.09 7.76
CA ILE A 80 12.02 -3.95 8.09
C ILE A 80 13.33 -4.15 7.33
N GLY A 81 13.67 -3.19 6.46
CA GLY A 81 14.82 -3.23 5.56
C GLY A 81 16.19 -3.20 6.25
N GLY A 82 16.50 -4.19 7.09
CA GLY A 82 17.86 -4.48 7.58
C GLY A 82 18.63 -5.46 6.69
N GLY A 83 17.96 -6.10 5.71
CA GLY A 83 18.56 -7.10 4.81
C GLY A 83 18.75 -6.66 3.35
N LEU A 84 18.37 -5.41 2.99
CA LEU A 84 18.49 -4.91 1.61
C LEU A 84 19.84 -4.22 1.33
N ILE A 85 20.75 -4.16 2.32
CA ILE A 85 22.11 -3.62 2.17
C ILE A 85 23.09 -4.79 2.27
N ARG A 86 23.39 -5.40 1.11
CA ARG A 86 24.58 -6.20 0.73
C ARG A 86 24.19 -7.40 -0.14
N SER A 87 24.13 -7.19 -1.46
CA SER A 87 24.67 -8.11 -2.47
C SER A 87 24.23 -7.71 -3.89
N TYR A 88 24.64 -6.54 -4.35
CA TYR A 88 24.89 -6.29 -5.78
C TYR A 88 26.11 -5.38 -5.86
N GLY A 89 27.27 -6.02 -5.74
CA GLY A 89 28.59 -5.41 -5.64
C GLY A 89 29.62 -6.52 -5.57
N GLY A 90 29.82 -7.17 -6.71
CA GLY A 90 30.79 -8.23 -6.98
C GLY A 90 30.95 -8.33 -8.48
#